data_AF-A0A2N3GCU5-F1
#
_entry.id   AF-A0A2N3GCU5-F1
#
_cell.length_a   1.000
_cell.length_b   1.000
_cell.length_c   1.000
_cell.angle_alpha   90.00
_cell.angle_beta   90.00
_cell.angle_gamma   90.00
#
_symmetry.space_group_name_H-M   'P 1'
#
loop_
_entity.id
_entity.type
_entity.pdbx_description
1 polymer ?
#
loop_
_entity_poly.entity_id
_entity_poly.type
_entity_poly.pdbx_seq_one_letter_code
_entity_poly.pdbx_strand_id
1 'polypeptide(L)'
;MLTAMDAVDLADPRERAWTRLSACGRAYVEFALAEPGWFATAFHSCQVAPTRPDSPDPWTLLSQTLDELDQLGEVHPALADSATTIAWAAVHGLSGILAGTQPGSLEAEAALRDVLTGVQRALRAERRD
;
A
#
# COMPACT_ATOMS: atom_id res chain seq x y z
N MET A 1 0.25 -6.76 -7.11
CA MET A 1 0.94 -6.51 -5.82
C MET A 1 2.04 -7.52 -5.57
N LEU A 2 1.74 -8.82 -5.36
CA LEU A 2 2.75 -9.87 -5.10
C LEU A 2 3.96 -9.80 -6.05
N THR A 3 3.72 -9.81 -7.37
CA THR A 3 4.79 -9.70 -8.38
C THR A 3 5.69 -8.48 -8.18
N ALA A 4 5.14 -7.32 -7.80
CA ALA A 4 5.92 -6.11 -7.57
C ALA A 4 6.73 -6.18 -6.27
N MET A 5 6.17 -6.81 -5.23
CA MET A 5 6.84 -7.01 -3.94
C MET A 5 7.97 -8.04 -4.03
N ASP A 6 7.78 -9.11 -4.81
CA ASP A 6 8.76 -10.17 -4.99
C ASP A 6 9.91 -9.75 -5.92
N ALA A 7 9.70 -8.73 -6.75
CA ALA A 7 10.76 -8.11 -7.55
C ALA A 7 11.74 -7.26 -6.72
N VAL A 8 11.45 -7.01 -5.43
CA VAL A 8 12.33 -6.25 -4.55
C VAL A 8 13.47 -7.14 -4.05
N ASP A 9 14.62 -7.01 -4.71
CA ASP A 9 15.86 -7.71 -4.37
C ASP A 9 16.87 -6.72 -3.74
N LEU A 10 16.75 -6.52 -2.43
CA LEU A 10 17.65 -5.68 -1.62
C LEU A 10 18.24 -6.51 -0.48
N ALA A 11 19.54 -6.36 -0.23
CA ALA A 11 20.25 -7.12 0.78
C ALA A 11 19.84 -6.73 2.21
N ASP A 12 19.77 -5.42 2.51
CA ASP A 12 19.41 -4.93 3.84
C ASP A 12 17.92 -5.22 4.13
N PRO A 13 17.59 -5.95 5.22
CA PRO A 13 16.21 -6.32 5.53
C PRO A 13 15.28 -5.12 5.75
N ARG A 14 15.79 -4.02 6.32
CA ARG A 14 14.98 -2.82 6.60
C ARG A 14 14.64 -2.07 5.31
N GLU A 15 15.64 -1.79 4.49
CA GLU A 15 15.44 -1.20 3.16
C GLU A 15 14.54 -2.07 2.28
N ARG A 16 14.72 -3.40 2.32
CA ARG A 16 13.87 -4.35 1.59
C ARG A 16 12.41 -4.26 2.04
N ALA A 17 12.13 -4.25 3.34
CA ALA A 17 10.77 -4.18 3.86
C ALA A 17 10.07 -2.85 3.47
N TRP A 18 10.75 -1.70 3.60
CA TRP A 18 10.20 -0.42 3.17
C TRP A 18 9.96 -0.34 1.66
N THR A 19 10.86 -0.92 0.87
CA THR A 19 10.73 -0.98 -0.59
C THR A 19 9.58 -1.90 -0.99
N ARG A 20 9.39 -3.04 -0.32
CA ARG A 20 8.24 -3.94 -0.50
C ARG A 20 6.92 -3.25 -0.17
N LEU A 21 6.84 -2.50 0.94
CA LEU A 21 5.66 -1.72 1.28
C LEU A 21 5.31 -0.72 0.17
N SER A 22 6.32 -0.02 -0.34
CA SER A 22 6.14 0.96 -1.42
C SER A 22 5.71 0.30 -2.72
N ALA A 23 6.29 -0.85 -3.07
CA ALA A 23 5.91 -1.64 -4.24
C ALA A 23 4.47 -2.16 -4.12
N CYS A 24 4.03 -2.58 -2.92
CA CYS A 24 2.66 -2.98 -2.66
C CYS A 24 1.68 -1.82 -2.90
N GLY A 25 1.92 -0.67 -2.26
CA GLY A 25 1.06 0.52 -2.40
C GLY A 25 1.03 1.07 -3.83
N ARG A 26 2.18 1.08 -4.52
CA ARG A 26 2.27 1.45 -5.94
C ARG A 26 1.43 0.54 -6.83
N ALA A 27 1.61 -0.78 -6.72
CA ALA A 27 0.87 -1.74 -7.53
C ALA A 27 -0.65 -1.67 -7.27
N TYR A 28 -1.07 -1.32 -6.06
CA TYR A 28 -2.48 -1.10 -5.72
C TYR A 28 -3.06 0.12 -6.48
N VAL A 29 -2.37 1.26 -6.44
CA VAL A 29 -2.82 2.49 -7.12
C VAL A 29 -2.76 2.32 -8.64
N GLU A 30 -1.72 1.69 -9.17
CA GLU A 30 -1.60 1.37 -10.59
C GLU A 30 -2.75 0.48 -11.08
N PHE A 31 -3.16 -0.51 -10.29
CA PHE A 31 -4.36 -1.31 -10.60
C PHE A 31 -5.62 -0.44 -10.62
N ALA A 32 -5.81 0.44 -9.64
CA ALA A 32 -6.99 1.32 -9.59
C ALA A 32 -7.09 2.24 -10.81
N LEU A 33 -5.96 2.71 -11.33
CA LEU A 33 -5.90 3.55 -12.53
C LEU A 33 -6.08 2.75 -13.81
N ALA A 34 -5.46 1.58 -13.92
CA ALA A 34 -5.56 0.73 -15.11
C ALA A 34 -6.97 0.13 -15.26
N GLU A 35 -7.60 -0.21 -14.14
CA GLU A 35 -8.85 -0.97 -14.11
C GLU A 35 -9.94 -0.27 -13.25
N PRO A 36 -10.33 0.97 -13.56
CA PRO A 36 -11.18 1.79 -12.69
C PRO A 36 -12.56 1.19 -12.46
N GLY A 37 -13.11 0.46 -13.45
CA GLY A 37 -14.38 -0.25 -13.30
C GLY A 37 -14.31 -1.42 -12.33
N TRP A 38 -13.22 -2.20 -12.38
CA TRP A 38 -12.98 -3.29 -11.43
C TRP A 38 -12.71 -2.77 -10.03
N PHE A 39 -11.91 -1.71 -9.91
CA PHE A 39 -11.66 -1.03 -8.65
C PHE A 39 -12.97 -0.52 -8.03
N ALA A 40 -13.79 0.21 -8.79
CA ALA A 40 -15.09 0.68 -8.31
C ALA A 40 -16.02 -0.46 -7.88
N THR A 41 -16.00 -1.58 -8.61
CA THR A 41 -16.81 -2.77 -8.28
C THR A 41 -16.35 -3.43 -6.99
N ALA A 42 -15.04 -3.55 -6.75
CA ALA A 42 -14.48 -4.20 -5.57
C ALA A 42 -14.86 -3.49 -4.25
N PHE A 43 -15.15 -2.18 -4.31
CA PHE A 43 -15.54 -1.37 -3.16
C PHE A 43 -17.01 -0.96 -3.17
N HIS A 44 -17.81 -1.50 -4.10
CA HIS A 44 -19.24 -1.30 -4.09
C HIS A 44 -19.89 -2.20 -3.03
N SER A 45 -20.84 -1.65 -2.25
CA SER A 45 -21.58 -2.42 -1.27
C SER A 45 -22.42 -3.50 -1.96
N CYS A 46 -22.09 -4.76 -1.71
CA CYS A 46 -22.88 -5.90 -2.16
C CYS A 46 -23.59 -6.55 -0.97
N GLN A 47 -24.88 -6.86 -1.11
CA GLN A 47 -25.65 -7.58 -0.09
C GLN A 47 -25.37 -9.08 -0.08
N VAL A 48 -24.69 -9.59 -1.12
CA VAL A 48 -24.35 -11.00 -1.28
C VAL A 48 -22.84 -11.14 -1.13
N ALA A 49 -22.41 -11.97 -0.18
CA ALA A 49 -21.01 -12.28 0.00
C ALA A 49 -20.45 -13.03 -1.23
N PRO A 50 -19.19 -12.78 -1.62
CA PRO A 50 -18.57 -13.54 -2.70
C PRO A 50 -18.48 -15.02 -2.32
N THR A 51 -18.68 -15.90 -3.30
CA THR A 51 -18.64 -17.36 -3.10
C THR A 51 -17.24 -17.89 -2.80
N ARG A 52 -16.21 -17.08 -3.07
CA ARG A 52 -14.81 -17.36 -2.76
C ARG A 52 -14.12 -16.05 -2.34
N PRO A 53 -13.33 -16.04 -1.26
CA PRO A 53 -12.53 -14.87 -0.91
C PRO A 53 -11.40 -14.65 -1.92
N ASP A 54 -10.94 -13.40 -2.01
CA ASP A 54 -9.65 -13.10 -2.64
C ASP A 54 -8.52 -13.70 -1.79
N SER A 55 -7.47 -14.20 -2.45
CA SER A 55 -6.36 -14.85 -1.73
C SER A 55 -5.02 -14.69 -2.47
N PRO A 56 -4.02 -14.04 -1.83
CA PRO A 56 -4.19 -13.15 -0.69
C PRO A 56 -4.95 -11.88 -1.11
N ASP A 57 -5.84 -11.40 -0.26
CA ASP A 57 -6.51 -10.11 -0.48
C ASP A 57 -5.54 -8.93 -0.22
N PRO A 58 -5.80 -7.74 -0.80
CA PRO A 58 -4.92 -6.58 -0.67
C PRO A 58 -4.68 -6.13 0.79
N TRP A 59 -5.68 -6.29 1.66
CA TRP A 59 -5.57 -5.88 3.06
C TRP A 59 -4.62 -6.82 3.81
N THR A 60 -4.75 -8.13 3.60
CA THR A 60 -3.85 -9.13 4.19
C THR A 60 -2.40 -8.90 3.75
N LEU A 61 -2.16 -8.65 2.45
CA LEU A 61 -0.81 -8.36 1.94
C LEU A 61 -0.18 -7.11 2.59
N LEU A 62 -0.96 -6.04 2.71
CA LEU A 62 -0.50 -4.81 3.35
C LEU A 62 -0.17 -5.05 4.83
N SER A 63 -1.08 -5.71 5.55
CA SER A 63 -0.92 -6.03 6.98
C SER A 63 0.36 -6.82 7.22
N GLN A 64 0.58 -7.89 6.46
CA GLN A 64 1.79 -8.72 6.57
C GLN A 64 3.08 -7.92 6.32
N THR A 65 3.06 -7.00 5.35
CA THR A 65 4.24 -6.17 5.05
C THR A 65 4.54 -5.18 6.18
N LEU A 66 3.50 -4.68 6.86
CA LEU A 66 3.66 -3.79 8.01
C LEU A 66 4.06 -4.55 9.27
N ASP A 67 3.55 -5.77 9.46
CA ASP A 67 3.99 -6.67 10.54
C ASP A 67 5.49 -7.00 10.40
N GLU A 68 5.98 -7.22 9.17
CA GLU A 68 7.42 -7.38 8.90
C GLU A 68 8.23 -6.15 9.33
N LEU A 69 7.73 -4.94 9.04
CA LEU A 69 8.38 -3.68 9.45
C LEU A 69 8.37 -3.49 10.97
N ASP A 70 7.26 -3.80 11.64
CA ASP A 70 7.13 -3.71 13.08
C ASP A 70 8.07 -4.70 13.80
N GLN A 71 8.17 -5.94 13.31
CA GLN A 71 9.12 -6.94 13.82
C GLN A 71 10.58 -6.51 13.67
N LEU A 72 10.91 -5.70 12.66
CA LEU A 72 12.23 -5.11 12.47
C LEU A 72 12.47 -3.87 13.34
N GLY A 73 11.46 -3.39 14.06
CA GLY A 73 11.49 -2.17 14.87
C GLY A 73 11.44 -0.89 14.04
N GLU A 74 10.97 -0.97 12.80
CA GLU A 74 10.93 0.17 11.87
C GLU A 74 9.68 1.04 12.05
N VAL A 75 8.60 0.49 12.61
CA VAL A 75 7.35 1.23 12.86
C VAL A 75 7.43 1.93 14.22
N HIS A 76 7.01 3.18 14.27
CA HIS A 76 6.93 3.94 15.51
C HIS A 76 5.96 3.24 16.48
N PRO A 77 6.37 2.93 17.74
CA PRO A 77 5.56 2.11 18.64
C PRO A 77 4.15 2.66 18.91
N ALA A 78 3.99 3.99 18.96
CA ALA A 78 2.68 4.61 19.15
C ALA A 78 1.74 4.49 17.93
N LEU A 79 2.25 4.03 16.78
CA LEU A 79 1.49 3.88 15.55
C LEU A 79 1.29 2.41 15.15
N ALA A 80 1.88 1.44 15.85
CA ALA A 80 1.84 0.01 15.48
C ALA A 80 0.41 -0.47 15.20
N ASP A 81 -0.52 -0.26 16.13
CA ASP A 81 -1.93 -0.66 16.00
C ASP A 81 -2.68 0.07 14.86
N SER A 82 -2.18 1.24 14.43
CA SER A 82 -2.83 2.07 13.41
C SER A 82 -2.13 2.03 12.05
N ALA A 83 -0.95 1.40 11.95
CA ALA A 83 -0.09 1.49 10.78
C ALA A 83 -0.80 0.99 9.51
N THR A 84 -1.48 -0.15 9.59
CA THR A 84 -2.25 -0.72 8.48
C THR A 84 -3.36 0.20 8.04
N THR A 85 -4.14 0.74 8.98
CA THR A 85 -5.24 1.66 8.69
C THR A 85 -4.72 2.95 8.04
N ILE A 86 -3.62 3.52 8.54
CA ILE A 86 -3.00 4.73 7.99
C ILE A 86 -2.54 4.48 6.54
N ALA A 87 -1.79 3.40 6.32
CA ALA A 87 -1.27 3.06 5.00
C ALA A 87 -2.42 2.76 4.01
N TRP A 88 -3.42 2.00 4.45
CA TRP A 88 -4.60 1.66 3.66
C TRP A 88 -5.38 2.90 3.25
N ALA A 89 -5.71 3.77 4.21
CA ALA A 89 -6.46 5.00 3.96
C ALA A 89 -5.73 5.90 2.96
N ALA A 90 -4.40 5.99 3.06
CA ALA A 90 -3.59 6.80 2.16
C ALA A 90 -3.65 6.31 0.71
N VAL A 91 -3.39 5.02 0.45
CA VAL A 91 -3.36 4.48 -0.92
C VAL A 91 -4.77 4.30 -1.51
N HIS A 92 -5.75 3.93 -0.69
CA HIS A 92 -7.14 3.81 -1.11
C HIS A 92 -7.74 5.19 -1.43
N GLY A 93 -7.51 6.17 -0.55
CA GLY A 93 -7.93 7.55 -0.78
C GLY A 93 -7.30 8.16 -2.03
N LEU A 94 -5.99 7.98 -2.21
CA LEU A 94 -5.30 8.42 -3.42
C LEU A 94 -5.88 7.77 -4.69
N SER A 95 -6.15 6.47 -4.65
CA SER A 95 -6.77 5.74 -5.77
C SER A 95 -8.12 6.34 -6.16
N GLY A 96 -8.94 6.72 -5.17
CA GLY A 96 -10.21 7.41 -5.40
C GLY A 96 -10.04 8.83 -5.96
N ILE A 97 -9.06 9.59 -5.46
CA ILE A 97 -8.76 10.96 -5.94
C ILE A 97 -8.29 10.94 -7.39
N LEU A 98 -7.43 9.99 -7.74
CA LEU A 98 -6.89 9.85 -9.09
C LEU A 98 -7.84 9.09 -10.03
N ALA A 99 -9.01 8.63 -9.56
CA ALA A 99 -9.98 7.93 -10.39
C ALA A 99 -10.40 8.81 -11.58
N GLY A 100 -10.26 8.27 -12.80
CA GLY A 100 -10.55 8.99 -14.04
C GLY A 100 -9.40 9.85 -14.60
N THR A 101 -8.25 9.91 -13.90
CA THR A 101 -7.01 10.47 -14.48
C THR A 101 -6.39 9.48 -15.48
N GLN A 102 -5.59 9.99 -16.42
CA GLN A 102 -4.87 9.12 -17.36
C GLN A 102 -3.82 8.28 -16.60
N PRO A 103 -3.82 6.95 -16.74
CA PRO A 103 -2.77 6.10 -16.16
C PRO A 103 -1.38 6.52 -16.65
N GLY A 104 -0.41 6.58 -15.73
CA GLY A 104 0.96 7.00 -16.04
C GLY A 104 1.14 8.50 -16.32
N SER A 105 0.13 9.34 -16.04
CA SER A 105 0.32 10.78 -16.08
C SER A 105 1.38 11.22 -15.06
N LEU A 106 2.16 12.25 -15.42
CA LEU A 106 3.23 12.77 -14.54
C LEU A 106 2.68 13.25 -13.18
N GLU A 107 1.46 13.79 -13.18
CA GLU A 107 0.77 14.24 -11.97
C GLU A 107 0.40 13.06 -11.07
N ALA A 108 -0.19 12.00 -11.62
CA ALA A 108 -0.51 10.79 -10.86
C ALA A 108 0.75 10.14 -10.26
N GLU A 109 1.83 10.07 -11.03
CA GLU A 109 3.12 9.54 -10.57
C GLU A 109 3.76 10.38 -9.46
N ALA A 110 3.66 11.71 -9.55
CA ALA A 110 4.12 12.61 -8.51
C ALA A 110 3.29 12.43 -7.22
N ALA A 111 1.97 12.46 -7.32
CA ALA A 111 1.07 12.28 -6.19
C ALA A 111 1.28 10.92 -5.49
N LEU A 112 1.44 9.84 -6.27
CA LEU A 112 1.76 8.53 -5.74
C LEU A 112 3.09 8.50 -4.97
N ARG A 113 4.15 9.06 -5.55
CA ARG A 113 5.45 9.15 -4.89
C ARG A 113 5.37 9.93 -3.58
N ASP A 114 4.65 11.04 -3.58
CA ASP A 114 4.51 11.93 -2.42
C ASP A 114 3.72 11.25 -1.29
N VAL A 115 2.62 10.58 -1.63
CA VAL A 115 1.81 9.82 -0.66
C VAL A 115 2.62 8.67 -0.06
N LEU A 116 3.30 7.87 -0.87
CA LEU A 116 4.13 6.76 -0.35
C LEU A 116 5.26 7.27 0.54
N THR A 117 5.91 8.37 0.14
CA THR A 117 6.95 9.02 0.96
C THR A 117 6.38 9.54 2.28
N GLY A 118 5.19 10.16 2.24
CA GLY A 118 4.48 10.65 3.41
C GLY A 118 4.13 9.53 4.40
N VAL A 119 3.61 8.41 3.90
CA VAL A 119 3.31 7.22 4.71
C VAL A 119 4.57 6.68 5.38
N GLN A 120 5.68 6.53 4.65
CA GLN A 120 6.93 6.08 5.25
C GLN A 120 7.42 7.03 6.34
N ARG A 121 7.39 8.35 6.10
CA ARG A 121 7.82 9.34 7.09
C ARG A 121 6.94 9.32 8.34
N ALA A 122 5.64 9.15 8.17
CA ALA A 122 4.70 9.09 9.29
C ALA A 122 4.92 7.84 10.14
N LEU A 123 5.20 6.70 9.52
CA LEU A 123 5.28 5.41 10.22
C LEU A 123 6.65 5.11 10.82
N ARG A 124 7.75 5.70 10.31
CA ARG A 124 9.10 5.39 10.78
C ARG A 124 9.31 5.71 12.26
N ALA A 125 9.90 4.76 13.00
CA ALA A 125 10.45 5.02 14.31
C ALA A 125 11.59 6.06 14.24
N GLU A 126 11.72 6.89 15.28
CA GLU A 126 12.88 7.76 15.42
C GLU A 126 14.14 6.90 15.58
N ARG A 127 15.20 7.23 14.83
CA ARG A 127 16.49 6.56 15.01
C ARG A 127 16.99 6.89 16.42
N ARG A 128 17.10 5.86 17.26
CA ARG A 128 17.89 5.94 18.48
C ARG A 128 19.36 5.92 18.05
N ASP A 129 20.01 7.07 18.13
CA ASP A 129 21.46 7.22 18.01
C ASP A 129 22.21 6.42 19.10
#